data_AF-X1UWH9-F1
#
_entry.id   AF-X1UWH9-F1
#
_cell.length_a   1.000
_cell.length_b   1.000
_cell.length_c   1.000
_cell.angle_alpha   90.00
_cell.angle_beta   90.00
_cell.angle_gamma   90.00
#
_symmetry.space_group_name_H-M   'P 1'
#
loop_
_entity.id
_entity.type
_entity.pdbx_description
1 polymer ?
#
loop_
_entity_poly.entity_id
_entity_poly.type
_entity_poly.pdbx_seq_one_letter_code
_entity_poly.pdbx_strand_id
1 'polypeptide(L)' 'MKQTPALKKVDNPLPPPGPEWEGILVTCNEQKTDVSLCILNSVGGYEWIKIGEST' A
#
# COMPACT_ATOMS: atom_id res chain seq x y z
N MET A 1 10.84 -23.20 8.47
CA MET A 1 10.77 -22.12 7.44
C MET A 1 10.25 -20.87 8.15
N LYS A 2 10.96 -19.75 8.11
CA LYS A 2 10.44 -18.49 8.68
C LYS A 2 9.32 -18.00 7.77
N GLN A 3 8.09 -18.07 8.25
CA GLN A 3 6.94 -17.48 7.57
C GLN A 3 7.19 -15.98 7.48
N THR A 4 7.29 -15.45 6.25
CA THR A 4 7.36 -14.00 6.06
C THR A 4 6.10 -13.39 6.68
N PRO A 5 6.21 -12.35 7.53
CA PRO A 5 5.03 -11.75 8.14
C PRO A 5 4.06 -11.30 7.04
N ALA A 6 2.79 -11.67 7.18
CA ALA A 6 1.73 -11.39 6.20
C ALA A 6 1.53 -9.88 5.95
N LEU A 7 2.03 -9.04 6.86
CA LEU A 7 1.98 -7.59 6.79
C LEU A 7 3.38 -7.04 7.06
N LYS A 8 3.82 -6.13 6.19
CA LYS A 8 5.05 -5.35 6.35
C LYS A 8 4.68 -3.88 6.42
N LYS A 9 5.18 -3.18 7.44
CA LYS A 9 5.10 -1.72 7.49
C LYS A 9 6.02 -1.14 6.42
N VAL A 10 5.51 -0.20 5.63
CA VAL A 10 6.27 0.51 4.59
C VAL A 10 6.31 1.99 4.99
N ASP A 11 7.50 2.58 4.93
CA ASP A 11 7.71 4.00 5.20
C ASP A 11 7.49 4.85 3.94
N ASN A 12 7.24 6.15 4.11
CA ASN A 12 7.04 7.12 3.03
C ASN A 12 8.33 7.93 2.81
N PRO A 13 8.81 8.18 1.57
CA PRO A 13 8.20 7.82 0.28
C PRO A 13 8.26 6.33 -0.04
N LEU A 14 7.25 5.85 -0.79
CA LEU A 14 7.23 4.46 -1.24
C LEU A 14 8.48 4.12 -2.06
N PRO A 15 9.02 2.90 -1.89
CA PRO A 15 10.11 2.41 -2.73
C PRO A 15 9.65 2.32 -4.19
N PRO A 16 10.57 2.34 -5.17
CA PRO A 16 10.21 2.15 -6.58
C PRO A 16 9.38 0.88 -6.77
N PRO A 17 8.37 0.92 -7.66
CA PRO A 17 7.57 -0.27 -7.96
C PRO A 17 8.45 -1.40 -8.51
N GLY A 18 8.22 -2.61 -8.01
CA GLY A 18 8.99 -3.80 -8.40
C GLY A 18 8.29 -5.09 -7.97
N PRO A 19 8.65 -6.26 -8.53
CA PRO A 19 8.01 -7.54 -8.23
C PRO A 19 8.07 -7.91 -6.74
N GLU A 20 9.07 -7.43 -6.00
CA GLU A 20 9.20 -7.63 -4.56
C GLU A 20 8.18 -6.85 -3.72
N TRP A 21 7.43 -5.94 -4.36
CA TRP A 21 6.36 -5.12 -3.79
C TRP A 21 4.98 -5.45 -4.38
N GLU A 22 4.86 -6.56 -5.12
CA GLU A 22 3.57 -7.06 -5.59
C GLU A 22 2.67 -7.38 -4.37
N GLY A 23 1.55 -6.66 -4.25
CA GLY A 23 0.66 -6.77 -3.11
C GLY A 23 -0.28 -5.58 -2.96
N ILE A 24 -0.89 -5.50 -1.77
CA ILE A 24 -1.85 -4.46 -1.41
C ILE A 24 -1.23 -3.61 -0.29
N LEU A 25 -1.07 -2.31 -0.53
CA LEU A 25 -0.74 -1.33 0.50
C LEU A 25 -2.03 -0.66 0.97
N VAL A 26 -2.26 -0.63 2.27
CA VAL A 26 -3.34 0.16 2.87
C VAL A 26 -2.69 1.31 3.64
N THR A 27 -3.06 2.55 3.30
CA THR A 27 -2.59 3.73 4.03
C THR A 27 -3.76 4.45 4.68
N CYS A 28 -3.47 5.10 5.79
CA CYS A 28 -4.35 6.08 6.40
C CYS A 28 -3.60 7.41 6.51
N ASN A 29 -4.30 8.54 6.34
CA ASN A 29 -3.71 9.84 6.64
C ASN A 29 -3.46 9.99 8.17
N GLU A 30 -2.75 11.03 8.59
CA GLU A 30 -2.42 11.24 10.02
C GLU A 30 -3.66 11.32 10.91
N GLN A 31 -4.76 11.83 10.36
CA GLN A 31 -6.05 11.97 11.05
C GLN A 31 -6.87 10.67 11.03
N LYS A 32 -6.40 9.64 10.33
CA LYS A 32 -7.07 8.35 10.09
C LYS A 32 -8.45 8.46 9.43
N THR A 33 -8.72 9.57 8.75
CA THR A 33 -9.99 9.85 8.08
C THR A 33 -10.02 9.31 6.65
N ASP A 34 -8.88 9.27 5.97
CA ASP A 34 -8.79 8.81 4.59
C ASP A 34 -8.10 7.46 4.54
N VAL A 35 -8.78 6.45 4.01
CA VAL A 35 -8.19 5.14 3.76
C VAL A 35 -8.03 4.96 2.25
N SER A 36 -6.80 4.72 1.82
CA SER A 36 -6.47 4.46 0.41
C SER A 36 -5.76 3.13 0.25
N LEU A 37 -6.12 2.44 -0.82
CA LEU A 37 -5.46 1.25 -1.32
C LEU A 37 -4.39 1.68 -2.34
N CYS A 38 -3.20 1.12 -2.28
CA CYS A 38 -2.23 1.21 -3.34
C CYS A 38 -1.90 -0.19 -3.85
N ILE A 39 -2.01 -0.36 -5.16
CA ILE A 39 -1.75 -1.62 -5.86
C ILE A 39 -0.64 -1.42 -6.89
N LEU A 40 0.20 -2.44 -7.07
CA LEU A 40 1.12 -2.50 -8.19
C LEU A 40 0.33 -2.97 -9.43
N ASN A 41 0.21 -2.11 -10.43
CA ASN A 41 -0.53 -2.44 -11.65
C ASN A 41 0.35 -3.22 -12.66
N SER A 42 -0.27 -3.73 -13.72
CA SER A 42 0.41 -4.54 -14.75
C SER A 42 1.46 -3.79 -15.56
N VAL A 43 1.50 -2.46 -15.50
CA VAL A 43 2.52 -1.62 -16.15
C VAL A 43 3.69 -1.27 -15.22
N GLY A 44 3.71 -1.84 -14.01
CA GLY A 44 4.78 -1.61 -13.03
C GLY A 44 4.70 -0.24 -12.36
N GLY A 45 3.50 0.35 -12.25
CA GLY A 45 3.25 1.60 -11.54
C GLY A 45 2.39 1.37 -10.28
N TYR A 46 2.48 2.29 -9.34
CA TYR A 46 1.54 2.34 -8.23
C TYR A 46 0.26 3.06 -8.64
N GLU A 47 -0.87 2.41 -8.39
CA GLU A 47 -2.20 2.99 -8.56
C GLU A 47 -2.87 3.14 -7.19
N TRP A 48 -3.44 4.31 -6.93
CA TRP A 48 -4.10 4.64 -5.67
C TRP A 48 -5.62 4.65 -5.83
N ILE A 49 -6.31 3.91 -4.98
CA ILE A 49 -7.77 3.79 -4.96
C ILE A 49 -8.26 4.23 -3.58
N LYS A 50 -9.07 5.29 -3.51
CA LYS A 50 -9.70 5.73 -2.26
C LYS A 50 -10.82 4.74 -1.91
N ILE A 51 -10.74 4.10 -0.75
CA ILE A 51 -11.69 3.06 -0.34
C ILE A 51 -12.64 3.50 0.77
N GLY A 52 -12.38 4.62 1.43
CA GLY A 52 -13.29 5.16 2.42
C GLY A 52 -12.84 6.53 2.95
N GLU A 53 -13.83 7.28 3.41
CA GLU A 53 -13.65 8.50 4.19
C GLU A 53 -14.44 8.32 5.49
N SER A 54 -13.78 8.42 6.63
CA SER A 54 -14.45 8.45 7.93
C SER A 54 -14.84 9.91 8.21
N THR A 55 -16.14 10.18 8.17
CA THR A 55 -16.78 11.42 8.64
C THR A 55 -16.91 11.44 10.15
#